data_AF-A0A427WW38-F1
#
_entry.id   AF-A0A427WW38-F1
#
_cell.length_a   1.000
_cell.length_b   1.000
_cell.length_c   1.000
_cell.angle_alpha   90.00
_cell.angle_beta   90.00
_cell.angle_gamma   90.00
#
_symmetry.space_group_name_H-M   'P 1'
#
loop_
_entity.id
_entity.type
_entity.pdbx_description
1 polymer ?
#
loop_
_entity_poly.entity_id
_entity_poly.type
_entity_poly.pdbx_seq_one_letter_code
_entity_poly.pdbx_strand_id
1 'polypeptide(L)'
;MSETPRAAAPGAIAGIGMDLLRIDRIERALQRHGDRFAEKILGAEELQKFHARRARDPARGLRFLATRFAAKEAFSKAIGLGMRMPMTWRRVQTLNAPGGRPVLVIAPELLDWYVQRFGAAHVSITDESDMAAAYVVVERKP
;
A
#
# COMPACT_ATOMS: atom_id res chain seq x y z
N MET A 1 -20.09 37.11 6.03
CA MET A 1 -20.90 35.90 5.79
C MET A 1 -20.08 34.72 6.24
N SER A 2 -20.43 34.18 7.41
CA SER A 2 -19.73 33.09 8.08
C SER A 2 -20.26 31.77 7.53
N GLU A 3 -19.53 31.11 6.64
CA GLU A 3 -19.84 29.74 6.26
C GLU A 3 -19.51 28.82 7.45
N THR A 4 -20.56 28.38 8.13
CA THR A 4 -20.46 27.31 9.12
C THR A 4 -19.93 26.05 8.41
N PRO A 5 -18.83 25.42 8.86
CA PRO A 5 -18.35 24.20 8.23
C PRO A 5 -19.42 23.11 8.34
N ARG A 6 -19.91 22.66 7.20
CA ARG A 6 -20.88 21.57 7.10
C ARG A 6 -20.21 20.31 7.65
N ALA A 7 -20.80 19.71 8.69
CA ALA A 7 -20.35 18.43 9.22
C ALA A 7 -20.18 17.43 8.06
N ALA A 8 -19.05 16.73 8.01
CA ALA A 8 -18.75 15.80 6.94
C ALA A 8 -19.85 14.73 6.88
N ALA A 9 -20.43 14.50 5.70
CA ALA A 9 -21.44 13.46 5.54
C ALA A 9 -20.81 12.09 5.86
N PRO A 10 -21.53 11.17 6.55
CA PRO A 10 -21.06 9.80 6.72
C PRO A 10 -20.74 9.20 5.34
N GLY A 11 -19.53 8.65 5.18
CA GLY A 11 -19.04 8.10 3.92
C GLY A 11 -18.32 9.09 3.00
N ALA A 12 -17.99 10.31 3.45
CA ALA A 12 -17.20 11.24 2.64
C ALA A 12 -15.75 10.74 2.42
N ILE A 13 -15.21 10.93 1.22
CA ILE A 13 -13.84 10.56 0.87
C ILE A 13 -12.87 11.66 1.33
N ALA A 14 -11.79 11.27 2.03
CA ALA A 14 -10.69 12.14 2.41
C ALA A 14 -9.61 12.22 1.33
N GLY A 15 -9.35 11.10 0.67
CA GLY A 15 -8.37 11.03 -0.40
C GLY A 15 -8.43 9.72 -1.18
N ILE A 16 -7.88 9.77 -2.38
CA ILE A 16 -7.70 8.62 -3.26
C ILE A 16 -6.25 8.53 -3.69
N GLY A 17 -5.81 7.33 -4.00
CA GLY A 17 -4.49 7.11 -4.58
C GLY A 17 -4.50 5.92 -5.50
N MET A 18 -3.82 6.07 -6.63
CA MET A 18 -3.60 5.02 -7.60
C MET A 18 -2.12 4.92 -7.91
N ASP A 19 -1.64 3.71 -8.11
CA ASP A 19 -0.33 3.47 -8.69
C ASP A 19 -0.41 2.36 -9.73
N LEU A 20 0.28 2.56 -10.85
CA LEU A 20 0.38 1.64 -11.96
C LEU A 20 1.85 1.56 -12.36
N LEU A 21 2.40 0.36 -12.39
CA LEU A 21 3.81 0.15 -12.68
C LEU A 21 4.03 -1.07 -13.56
N ARG A 22 5.14 -1.02 -14.29
CA ARG A 22 5.67 -2.15 -15.04
C ARG A 22 6.46 -3.06 -14.11
N ILE A 23 6.21 -4.37 -14.19
CA ILE A 23 6.88 -5.38 -13.35
C ILE A 23 8.39 -5.43 -13.63
N ASP A 24 8.81 -5.18 -14.87
CA ASP A 24 10.23 -5.15 -15.27
C ASP A 24 11.06 -4.09 -14.51
N ARG A 25 10.44 -2.99 -14.06
CA ARG A 25 11.11 -1.98 -13.22
C ARG A 25 11.43 -2.53 -11.84
N ILE A 26 10.52 -3.31 -11.27
CA ILE A 26 10.70 -3.97 -9.97
C ILE A 26 11.74 -5.09 -10.11
N GLU A 27 11.69 -5.82 -11.22
CA GLU A 27 12.67 -6.87 -11.51
C GLU A 27 14.09 -6.31 -11.60
N ARG A 28 14.30 -5.25 -12.39
CA ARG A 28 15.61 -4.60 -12.50
C ARG A 28 16.12 -4.08 -11.16
N ALA A 29 15.23 -3.53 -10.32
CA ALA A 29 15.61 -3.06 -8.99
C ALA A 29 16.01 -4.24 -8.07
N LEU A 30 15.25 -5.33 -8.10
CA LEU A 30 15.53 -6.54 -7.34
C LEU A 30 16.83 -7.21 -7.79
N GLN A 31 17.09 -7.29 -9.10
CA GLN A 31 18.34 -7.82 -9.66
C GLN A 31 19.54 -6.96 -9.24
N ARG A 32 19.41 -5.63 -9.27
CA ARG A 32 20.50 -4.70 -8.93
C ARG A 32 20.86 -4.72 -7.44
N HIS A 33 19.86 -4.81 -6.58
CA HIS A 33 20.04 -4.60 -5.14
C HIS A 33 19.89 -5.87 -4.29
N GLY A 34 19.43 -6.97 -4.90
CA GLY A 34 19.13 -8.22 -4.22
C GLY A 34 18.00 -8.07 -3.19
N ASP A 35 18.01 -8.95 -2.21
CA ASP A 35 16.96 -9.05 -1.19
C ASP A 35 16.81 -7.77 -0.35
N ARG A 36 17.87 -6.95 -0.24
CA ARG A 36 17.82 -5.63 0.41
C ARG A 36 16.74 -4.72 -0.17
N PHE A 37 16.41 -4.84 -1.46
CA PHE A 37 15.33 -4.08 -2.06
C PHE A 37 13.96 -4.55 -1.55
N ALA A 38 13.70 -5.86 -1.56
CA ALA A 38 12.47 -6.41 -1.03
C ALA A 38 12.33 -6.09 0.47
N GLU A 39 13.41 -6.26 1.24
CA GLU A 39 13.46 -5.89 2.65
C GLU A 39 13.15 -4.42 2.86
N LYS A 40 13.68 -3.49 2.06
CA LYS A 40 13.38 -2.06 2.20
C LYS A 40 11.89 -1.76 2.01
N ILE A 41 11.23 -2.47 1.11
CA ILE A 41 9.85 -2.20 0.71
C ILE A 41 8.84 -2.91 1.62
N LEU A 42 9.04 -4.19 1.89
CA LEU A 42 8.07 -5.07 2.53
C LEU A 42 8.11 -4.96 4.06
N GLY A 43 6.94 -4.99 4.69
CA GLY A 43 6.84 -5.24 6.13
C GLY A 43 7.10 -6.70 6.47
N ALA A 44 7.17 -7.02 7.76
CA ALA A 44 7.61 -8.34 8.22
C ALA A 44 6.76 -9.50 7.67
N GLU A 45 5.43 -9.38 7.69
CA GLU A 45 4.52 -10.43 7.24
C GLU A 45 4.48 -10.51 5.70
N GLU A 46 4.61 -9.37 5.02
CA GLU A 46 4.75 -9.35 3.57
C GLU A 46 6.04 -10.03 3.13
N LEU A 47 7.15 -9.79 3.85
CA LEU A 47 8.45 -10.38 3.54
C LEU A 47 8.43 -11.90 3.67
N GLN A 48 7.79 -12.43 4.73
CA GLN A 48 7.55 -13.87 4.87
C GLN A 48 6.77 -14.44 3.67
N LYS A 49 5.68 -13.78 3.26
CA LYS A 49 4.88 -14.19 2.10
C LYS A 49 5.67 -14.10 0.79
N PHE A 50 6.50 -13.07 0.64
CA PHE A 50 7.36 -12.89 -0.52
C PHE A 50 8.35 -14.04 -0.66
N HIS A 51 9.08 -14.39 0.40
CA HIS A 51 10.02 -15.52 0.38
C HIS A 51 9.31 -16.83 0.06
N ALA A 52 8.17 -17.11 0.71
CA ALA A 52 7.39 -18.32 0.45
C ALA A 52 6.88 -18.41 -0.99
N ARG A 53 6.42 -17.30 -1.59
CA ARG A 53 5.97 -17.27 -2.98
C ARG A 53 7.13 -17.41 -3.96
N ARG A 54 8.22 -16.67 -3.74
CA ARG A 54 9.41 -16.70 -4.59
C ARG A 54 10.07 -18.09 -4.62
N ALA A 55 10.13 -18.77 -3.47
CA ALA A 55 10.67 -20.12 -3.38
C ALA A 55 9.86 -21.14 -4.19
N ARG A 56 8.53 -20.94 -4.32
CA ARG A 56 7.66 -21.79 -5.15
C ARG A 56 7.72 -21.41 -6.63
N ASP A 57 7.74 -20.12 -6.93
CA ASP A 57 7.76 -19.57 -8.28
C ASP A 57 8.34 -18.14 -8.23
N PRO A 58 9.54 -17.90 -8.79
CA PRO A 58 10.18 -16.59 -8.80
C PRO A 58 9.30 -15.48 -9.41
N ALA A 59 8.53 -15.78 -10.47
CA ALA A 59 7.66 -14.80 -11.11
C ALA A 59 6.48 -14.42 -10.21
N ARG A 60 5.91 -15.37 -9.44
CA ARG A 60 4.90 -15.06 -8.41
C ARG A 60 5.48 -14.21 -7.27
N GLY A 61 6.72 -14.47 -6.86
CA GLY A 61 7.43 -13.63 -5.89
C GLY A 61 7.59 -12.20 -6.40
N LEU A 62 8.02 -12.04 -7.65
CA LEU A 62 8.19 -10.74 -8.30
C LEU A 62 6.86 -9.96 -8.43
N ARG A 63 5.80 -10.59 -8.91
CA ARG A 63 4.44 -10.01 -8.98
C ARG A 63 3.91 -9.61 -7.60
N PHE A 64 4.18 -10.44 -6.59
CA PHE A 64 3.84 -10.10 -5.21
C PHE A 64 4.55 -8.83 -4.75
N LEU A 65 5.87 -8.72 -4.94
CA LEU A 65 6.62 -7.52 -4.57
C LEU A 65 6.13 -6.28 -5.33
N ALA A 66 5.83 -6.43 -6.62
CA ALA A 66 5.31 -5.35 -7.47
C ALA A 66 3.96 -4.80 -6.98
N THR A 67 2.99 -5.68 -6.67
CA THR A 67 1.70 -5.24 -6.14
C THR A 67 1.82 -4.57 -4.77
N ARG A 68 2.77 -4.99 -3.91
CA ARG A 68 3.03 -4.33 -2.63
C ARG A 68 3.66 -2.95 -2.79
N PHE A 69 4.57 -2.80 -3.74
CA PHE A 69 5.11 -1.50 -4.10
C PHE A 69 3.98 -0.54 -4.53
N ALA A 70 3.15 -0.98 -5.48
CA ALA A 70 2.02 -0.19 -5.97
C ALA A 70 1.02 0.18 -4.86
N ALA A 71 0.66 -0.78 -3.99
CA ALA A 71 -0.28 -0.53 -2.90
C ALA A 71 0.24 0.49 -1.88
N LYS A 72 1.54 0.45 -1.57
CA LYS A 72 2.17 1.42 -0.65
C LYS A 72 2.22 2.82 -1.25
N GLU A 73 2.52 2.93 -2.55
CA GLU A 73 2.47 4.22 -3.27
C GLU A 73 1.04 4.76 -3.39
N ALA A 74 0.06 3.91 -3.72
CA ALA A 74 -1.34 4.30 -3.76
C ALA A 74 -1.82 4.80 -2.38
N PHE A 75 -1.49 4.08 -1.30
CA PHE A 75 -1.82 4.52 0.05
C PHE A 75 -1.14 5.85 0.42
N SER A 76 0.15 6.00 0.11
CA SER A 76 0.92 7.21 0.43
C SER A 76 0.34 8.47 -0.25
N LYS A 77 -0.19 8.32 -1.48
CA LYS A 77 -0.91 9.37 -2.22
C LYS A 77 -2.27 9.66 -1.59
N ALA A 78 -3.04 8.62 -1.23
CA ALA A 78 -4.37 8.77 -0.65
C ALA A 78 -4.37 9.53 0.68
N ILE A 79 -3.30 9.39 1.48
CA ILE A 79 -3.12 10.13 2.75
C ILE A 79 -2.39 11.48 2.58
N GLY A 80 -2.02 11.85 1.35
CA GLY A 80 -1.40 13.14 1.02
C GLY A 80 0.08 13.32 1.42
N LEU A 81 0.76 12.27 1.88
CA LEU A 81 2.18 12.36 2.29
C LEU A 81 3.16 12.05 1.16
N GLY A 82 2.79 11.13 0.26
CA GLY A 82 3.78 10.41 -0.53
C GLY A 82 4.73 9.59 0.37
N MET A 83 5.88 9.20 -0.15
CA MET A 83 6.92 8.49 0.63
C MET A 83 7.77 9.46 1.48
N ARG A 84 7.10 10.26 2.32
CA ARG A 84 7.72 11.22 3.24
C ARG A 84 7.25 10.98 4.67
N MET A 85 8.14 11.21 5.63
CA MET A 85 7.84 11.02 7.05
C MET A 85 6.55 11.74 7.47
N PRO A 86 5.67 11.11 8.27
CA PRO A 86 5.87 9.82 8.94
C PRO A 86 5.58 8.57 8.07
N MET A 87 5.20 8.72 6.81
CA MET A 87 5.01 7.58 5.91
C MET A 87 6.35 7.02 5.43
N THR A 88 6.50 5.69 5.51
CA THR A 88 7.61 4.94 4.92
C THR A 88 7.12 3.60 4.40
N TRP A 89 7.91 2.96 3.55
CA TRP A 89 7.55 1.69 2.91
C TRP A 89 7.07 0.60 3.88
N ARG A 90 7.81 0.39 4.98
CA ARG A 90 7.49 -0.68 5.95
C ARG A 90 6.33 -0.36 6.89
N ARG A 91 5.92 0.92 6.96
CA ARG A 91 4.87 1.37 7.90
C ARG A 91 3.45 1.08 7.44
N VAL A 92 3.28 0.53 6.25
CA VAL A 92 2.02 -0.05 5.81
C VAL A 92 2.28 -1.37 5.11
N GLN A 93 1.48 -2.38 5.43
CA GLN A 93 1.48 -3.67 4.76
C GLN A 93 0.15 -3.88 4.03
N THR A 94 0.16 -4.58 2.90
CA THR A 94 -1.04 -5.10 2.25
C THR A 94 -1.13 -6.61 2.45
N LEU A 95 -2.03 -7.03 3.34
CA LEU A 95 -2.28 -8.43 3.67
C LEU A 95 -3.65 -8.87 3.12
N ASN A 96 -4.10 -10.05 3.50
CA ASN A 96 -5.40 -10.58 3.10
C ASN A 96 -6.18 -10.95 4.36
N ALA A 97 -7.45 -10.54 4.42
CA ALA A 97 -8.40 -11.04 5.40
C ALA A 97 -8.67 -12.56 5.17
N PRO A 98 -9.30 -13.28 6.11
CA PRO A 98 -9.59 -14.71 5.95
C PRO A 98 -10.32 -15.06 4.64
N GLY A 99 -11.21 -14.18 4.16
CA GLY A 99 -11.91 -14.33 2.88
C GLY A 99 -11.10 -13.93 1.63
N GLY A 100 -9.79 -13.70 1.75
CA GLY A 100 -8.91 -13.36 0.64
C GLY A 100 -8.91 -11.87 0.24
N ARG A 101 -9.87 -11.07 0.71
CA ARG A 101 -9.92 -9.62 0.44
C ARG A 101 -8.64 -8.91 0.91
N PRO A 102 -7.98 -8.09 0.09
CA PRO A 102 -6.80 -7.35 0.52
C PRO A 102 -7.16 -6.29 1.57
N VAL A 103 -6.27 -6.09 2.54
CA VAL A 103 -6.42 -5.10 3.63
C VAL A 103 -5.10 -4.40 3.90
N LEU A 104 -5.17 -3.13 4.28
CA LEU A 104 -4.00 -2.36 4.73
C LEU A 104 -3.83 -2.53 6.24
N VAL A 105 -2.62 -2.85 6.67
CA VAL A 105 -2.22 -2.90 8.08
C VAL A 105 -1.18 -1.81 8.30
N ILE A 106 -1.58 -0.78 9.05
CA ILE A 106 -0.75 0.39 9.36
C ILE A 106 0.05 0.09 10.62
N ALA A 107 1.37 0.25 10.55
CA ALA A 107 2.27 0.00 11.66
C ALA A 107 2.08 1.06 12.77
N PRO A 108 2.36 0.73 14.05
CA PRO A 108 2.16 1.64 15.18
C PRO A 108 2.77 3.03 14.97
N GLU A 109 3.95 3.12 14.35
CA GLU A 109 4.69 4.37 14.14
C GLU A 109 4.05 5.33 13.14
N LEU A 110 3.09 4.86 12.33
CA LEU A 110 2.26 5.70 11.45
C LEU A 110 0.80 5.78 11.95
N LEU A 111 0.36 4.81 12.74
CA LEU A 111 -1.03 4.65 13.16
C LEU A 111 -1.54 5.89 13.92
N ASP A 112 -0.77 6.39 14.89
CA ASP A 112 -1.16 7.55 15.70
C ASP A 112 -1.39 8.80 14.84
N TRP A 113 -0.52 9.02 13.85
CA TRP A 113 -0.67 10.13 12.90
C TRP A 113 -1.91 9.94 12.02
N TYR A 114 -2.17 8.70 11.59
CA TYR A 114 -3.27 8.34 10.69
C TYR A 114 -4.64 8.48 11.34
N VAL A 115 -4.87 7.88 12.51
CA VAL A 115 -6.20 7.83 13.17
C VAL A 115 -6.69 9.19 13.68
N GLN A 116 -5.78 10.16 13.80
CA GLN A 116 -6.14 11.54 14.09
C GLN A 116 -6.80 12.25 12.89
N ARG A 117 -6.53 11.79 11.66
CA ARG A 117 -6.83 12.51 10.41
C ARG A 117 -7.85 11.80 9.51
N PHE A 118 -7.84 10.47 9.51
CA PHE A 118 -8.54 9.68 8.51
C PHE A 118 -9.42 8.59 9.13
N GLY A 119 -10.43 8.18 8.36
CA GLY A 119 -11.27 7.02 8.62
C GLY A 119 -10.69 5.73 8.06
N ALA A 120 -11.54 4.80 7.64
CA ALA A 120 -11.11 3.54 7.06
C ALA A 120 -10.33 3.74 5.74
N ALA A 121 -9.33 2.88 5.49
CA ALA A 121 -8.65 2.78 4.21
C ALA A 121 -9.03 1.47 3.51
N HIS A 122 -9.44 1.59 2.26
CA HIS A 122 -9.81 0.48 1.39
C HIS A 122 -8.77 0.33 0.30
N VAL A 123 -8.37 -0.91 -0.02
CA VAL A 123 -7.38 -1.18 -1.05
C VAL A 123 -7.89 -2.24 -2.02
N SER A 124 -7.58 -2.06 -3.29
CA SER A 124 -7.68 -3.09 -4.32
C SER A 124 -6.33 -3.18 -5.03
N ILE A 125 -5.92 -4.40 -5.37
CA ILE A 125 -4.68 -4.67 -6.10
C ILE A 125 -4.99 -5.62 -7.25
N THR A 126 -4.27 -5.47 -8.34
CA THR A 126 -4.33 -6.37 -9.49
C THR A 126 -2.96 -6.41 -10.15
N ASP A 127 -2.66 -7.52 -10.80
CA ASP A 127 -1.47 -7.71 -11.60
C ASP A 127 -1.80 -8.55 -12.82
N GLU A 128 -1.05 -8.29 -13.88
CA GLU A 128 -1.01 -9.07 -15.10
C GLU A 128 0.45 -9.48 -15.35
N SER A 129 0.73 -10.15 -16.48
CA SER A 129 2.10 -10.62 -16.79
C SER A 129 3.19 -9.53 -16.73
N ASP A 130 2.90 -8.29 -17.15
CA ASP A 130 3.89 -7.20 -17.28
C ASP A 130 3.58 -5.94 -16.45
N MET A 131 2.39 -5.87 -15.83
CA MET A 131 1.90 -4.71 -15.09
C MET A 131 1.38 -5.09 -13.70
N ALA A 132 1.50 -4.16 -12.75
CA ALA A 132 0.82 -4.24 -11.46
C ALA A 132 0.16 -2.89 -11.15
N ALA A 133 -1.02 -2.93 -10.55
CA ALA A 133 -1.77 -1.74 -10.16
C ALA A 133 -2.35 -1.88 -8.74
N ALA A 134 -2.51 -0.74 -8.09
CA ALA A 134 -3.23 -0.65 -6.84
C ALA A 134 -4.08 0.63 -6.79
N TYR A 135 -5.22 0.53 -6.12
CA TYR A 135 -6.12 1.64 -5.86
C TYR A 135 -6.44 1.68 -4.36
N VAL A 136 -6.40 2.88 -3.78
CA VAL A 136 -6.71 3.12 -2.38
C VAL A 136 -7.72 4.24 -2.26
N VAL A 137 -8.73 4.03 -1.41
CA VAL A 137 -9.69 5.06 -0.98
C VAL A 137 -9.58 5.20 0.53
N VAL A 138 -9.42 6.43 1.00
CA VAL A 138 -9.41 6.76 2.43
C VAL A 138 -10.64 7.59 2.75
N GLU A 139 -11.41 7.14 3.72
CA GLU A 139 -12.58 7.85 4.22
C GLU A 139 -12.19 9.04 5.10
N ARG A 140 -13.04 10.06 5.19
CA ARG A 140 -12.94 11.09 6.21
C ARG A 140 -13.18 10.48 7.58
N LYS A 141 -12.49 11.04 8.57
CA LYS A 141 -12.81 10.74 9.96
C LYS A 141 -14.27 11.18 10.22
N PRO A 142 -15.07 10.37 10.94
CA PRO A 142 -16.40 10.76 11.38
C PRO A 142 -16.41 12.05 12.18
#